data_AF-A0A1C5NZT7-F1
#
_entry.id   AF-A0A1C5NZT7-F1
#
_cell.length_a   1.000
_cell.length_b   1.000
_cell.length_c   1.000
_cell.angle_alpha   90.00
_cell.angle_beta   90.00
_cell.angle_gamma   90.00
#
_symmetry.space_group_name_H-M   'P 1'
#
loop_
_entity.id
_entity.type
_entity.pdbx_description
1 polymer ?
#
loop_
_entity_poly.entity_id
_entity_poly.type
_entity_poly.pdbx_seq_one_letter_code
_entity_poly.pdbx_strand_id
1 'polypeptide(L)'
;MGPAEVLKLHEVSVKEFQTLVATGEVKHVAGLAAWARWMSREDEKIMEYHGLVSYNPDKYQEDHVSWWDCVDVISSSGYYPIDQWEQELDRIEKTVLKYRKPFFFAEAGCMSRKGSGMIPNNWELQGELRLEEQCEWYRAMFEACKKRPWLRGFALWEWAPKLPSASEAWKDDSYEICEKPVQVIIKRFYEHEAGTSLM
;
A
#
# COMPACT_ATOMS: atom_id res chain seq x y z
N MET A 1 -21.27 -18.93 22.89
CA MET A 1 -21.38 -18.11 21.66
C MET A 1 -20.99 -18.99 20.50
N GLY A 2 -21.94 -19.32 19.64
CA GLY A 2 -21.71 -20.18 18.47
C GLY A 2 -20.80 -19.51 17.43
N PRO A 3 -20.27 -20.28 16.47
CA PRO A 3 -19.51 -19.74 15.34
C PRO A 3 -20.33 -18.63 14.68
N ALA A 4 -19.71 -17.47 14.45
CA ALA A 4 -20.34 -16.34 13.80
C ALA A 4 -21.01 -16.83 12.51
N GLU A 5 -22.32 -16.65 12.42
CA GLU A 5 -23.05 -16.85 11.16
C GLU A 5 -22.40 -15.93 10.14
N VAL A 6 -21.62 -16.53 9.24
CA VAL A 6 -21.11 -15.84 8.06
C VAL A 6 -22.33 -15.52 7.23
N LEU A 7 -22.80 -14.28 7.34
CA LEU A 7 -23.83 -13.73 6.48
C LEU A 7 -23.42 -14.00 5.04
N LYS A 8 -24.21 -14.83 4.37
CA LYS A 8 -24.11 -15.08 2.94
C LYS A 8 -24.51 -13.79 2.23
N LEU A 9 -23.56 -12.87 2.09
CA LEU A 9 -23.73 -11.52 1.52
C LEU A 9 -24.35 -11.50 0.11
N HIS A 10 -24.47 -12.65 -0.58
CA HIS A 10 -25.17 -12.79 -1.85
C HIS A 10 -26.70 -12.79 -1.75
N GLU A 11 -27.28 -12.86 -0.54
CA GLU A 11 -28.73 -12.91 -0.33
C GLU A 11 -29.34 -11.56 0.12
N VAL A 12 -28.53 -10.51 0.27
CA VAL A 12 -28.94 -9.21 0.84
C VAL A 12 -29.12 -8.17 -0.26
N SER A 13 -30.28 -7.51 -0.31
CA SER A 13 -30.52 -6.42 -1.26
C SER A 13 -29.70 -5.16 -0.91
N VAL A 14 -29.48 -4.26 -1.89
CA VAL A 14 -28.79 -2.97 -1.67
C VAL A 14 -29.36 -2.21 -0.47
N LYS A 15 -30.69 -2.21 -0.32
CA LYS A 15 -31.40 -1.46 0.72
C LYS A 15 -31.22 -2.08 2.11
N GLU A 16 -31.23 -3.41 2.19
CA GLU A 16 -30.94 -4.13 3.44
C GLU A 16 -29.48 -3.94 3.85
N PHE A 17 -28.55 -4.01 2.89
CA PHE A 17 -27.13 -3.75 3.14
C PHE A 17 -26.88 -2.32 3.65
N GLN A 18 -27.51 -1.30 3.04
CA GLN A 18 -27.47 0.08 3.54
C GLN A 18 -27.98 0.19 4.98
N THR A 19 -29.03 -0.56 5.32
CA THR A 19 -29.58 -0.59 6.68
C THR A 19 -28.60 -1.24 7.66
N LEU A 20 -28.01 -2.39 7.30
CA LEU A 20 -27.03 -3.11 8.13
C LEU A 20 -25.74 -2.30 8.40
N VAL A 21 -25.34 -1.47 7.43
CA VAL A 21 -24.25 -0.50 7.60
C VAL A 21 -24.67 0.63 8.52
N ALA A 22 -25.87 1.18 8.34
CA ALA A 22 -26.39 2.27 9.17
C ALA A 22 -26.65 1.85 10.64
N THR A 23 -26.98 0.59 10.89
CA THR A 23 -27.22 0.03 12.22
C THR A 23 -25.94 -0.46 12.91
N GLY A 24 -24.81 -0.50 12.19
CA GLY A 24 -23.53 -0.99 12.73
C GLY A 24 -23.45 -2.51 12.91
N GLU A 25 -24.45 -3.26 12.42
CA GLU A 25 -24.47 -4.72 12.43
C GLU A 25 -23.42 -5.30 11.46
N VAL A 26 -23.11 -4.58 10.38
CA VAL A 26 -21.92 -4.82 9.54
C VAL A 26 -20.84 -3.84 9.96
N LYS A 27 -19.77 -4.36 10.57
CA LYS A 27 -18.57 -3.58 10.87
C LYS A 27 -18.00 -3.07 9.54
N HIS A 28 -18.01 -1.74 9.41
CA HIS A 28 -17.62 -0.98 8.22
C HIS A 28 -16.44 -1.62 7.45
N VAL A 29 -16.60 -1.69 6.12
CA VAL A 29 -15.60 -1.95 5.07
C VAL A 29 -15.39 -3.41 4.59
N ALA A 30 -15.62 -4.45 5.39
CA ALA A 30 -15.72 -5.84 4.87
C ALA A 30 -16.79 -5.96 3.78
N GLY A 31 -17.95 -5.34 4.05
CA GLY A 31 -19.04 -5.23 3.10
C GLY A 31 -18.75 -4.31 1.93
N LEU A 32 -17.82 -3.35 2.04
CA LEU A 32 -17.47 -2.43 0.95
C LEU A 32 -16.55 -3.11 -0.08
N ALA A 33 -15.64 -3.99 0.35
CA ALA A 33 -14.82 -4.81 -0.55
C ALA A 33 -15.64 -5.89 -1.26
N ALA A 34 -16.59 -6.52 -0.57
CA ALA A 34 -17.57 -7.43 -1.16
C ALA A 34 -18.60 -6.71 -2.06
N TRP A 35 -18.99 -5.49 -1.71
CA TRP A 35 -19.86 -4.63 -2.53
C TRP A 35 -19.12 -4.03 -3.73
N ALA A 36 -17.82 -3.73 -3.63
CA ALA A 36 -16.98 -3.34 -4.77
C ALA A 36 -16.77 -4.51 -5.76
N ARG A 37 -16.77 -5.77 -5.27
CA ARG A 37 -16.90 -6.96 -6.13
C ARG A 37 -18.28 -7.09 -6.81
N TRP A 38 -19.29 -6.31 -6.41
CA TRP A 38 -20.70 -6.49 -6.82
C TRP A 38 -21.34 -5.27 -7.54
N MET A 39 -20.93 -4.03 -7.31
CA MET A 39 -21.74 -2.83 -7.64
C MET A 39 -21.09 -1.75 -8.51
N SER A 40 -20.80 -2.08 -9.77
CA SER A 40 -20.83 -1.07 -10.85
C SER A 40 -21.86 -1.49 -11.89
N ARG A 41 -23.01 -0.79 -11.95
CA ARG A 41 -24.08 -1.02 -12.93
C ARG A 41 -23.92 -0.09 -14.14
N GLU A 42 -24.12 -0.65 -15.34
CA GLU A 42 -25.26 -0.38 -16.23
C GLU A 42 -25.50 -1.66 -17.07
N ASP A 43 -26.77 -2.05 -17.28
CA ASP A 43 -27.25 -3.14 -18.15
C ASP A 43 -26.88 -4.62 -17.85
N GLU A 44 -27.41 -5.17 -16.74
CA GLU A 44 -27.68 -6.61 -16.55
C GLU A 44 -26.53 -7.63 -16.75
N LYS A 45 -25.26 -7.23 -16.67
CA LYS A 45 -24.15 -8.17 -16.55
C LYS A 45 -23.33 -7.91 -15.30
N ILE A 46 -23.43 -8.85 -14.35
CA ILE A 46 -22.54 -8.95 -13.20
C ILE A 46 -21.15 -9.27 -13.75
N MET A 47 -20.20 -8.35 -13.59
CA MET A 47 -18.79 -8.61 -13.88
C MET A 47 -18.17 -9.23 -12.63
N GLU A 48 -17.99 -10.55 -12.65
CA GLU A 48 -17.30 -11.27 -11.58
C GLU A 48 -15.78 -11.00 -11.68
N TYR A 49 -15.19 -10.42 -10.64
CA TYR A 49 -13.74 -10.33 -10.50
C TYR A 49 -13.23 -11.52 -9.68
N HIS A 50 -12.45 -12.39 -10.33
CA HIS A 50 -11.86 -13.58 -9.72
C HIS A 50 -10.40 -13.43 -9.30
N GLY A 51 -9.82 -12.23 -9.49
CA GLY A 51 -8.44 -11.95 -9.10
C GLY A 51 -8.28 -11.66 -7.60
N LEU A 52 -7.03 -11.43 -7.20
CA LEU A 52 -6.69 -11.06 -5.82
C LEU A 52 -7.22 -9.67 -5.49
N VAL A 53 -7.81 -9.52 -4.30
CA VAL A 53 -8.26 -8.23 -3.77
C VAL A 53 -7.42 -7.86 -2.55
N SER A 54 -7.08 -6.57 -2.45
CA SER A 54 -6.45 -5.96 -1.28
C SER A 54 -7.20 -4.68 -0.88
N TYR A 55 -6.95 -4.20 0.32
CA TYR A 55 -7.38 -2.89 0.80
C TYR A 55 -6.15 -2.11 1.26
N ASN A 56 -6.04 -0.86 0.81
CA ASN A 56 -4.92 0.02 1.13
C ASN A 56 -5.34 1.09 2.15
N PRO A 57 -5.17 0.85 3.47
CA PRO A 57 -5.29 1.89 4.48
C PRO A 57 -4.05 2.80 4.53
N ASP A 58 -4.19 3.97 5.15
CA ASP A 58 -3.07 4.87 5.44
C ASP A 58 -2.06 4.22 6.42
N LYS A 59 -0.85 4.77 6.48
CA LYS A 59 0.19 4.40 7.45
C LYS A 59 -0.36 4.38 8.89
N TYR A 60 0.17 3.48 9.71
CA TYR A 60 -0.23 3.28 11.11
C TYR A 60 -1.64 2.72 11.33
N GLN A 61 -2.38 2.33 10.28
CA GLN A 61 -3.74 1.80 10.42
C GLN A 61 -3.81 0.26 10.27
N GLU A 62 -2.69 -0.42 10.02
CA GLU A 62 -2.68 -1.86 9.71
C GLU A 62 -3.35 -2.71 10.79
N ASP A 63 -3.16 -2.37 12.07
CA ASP A 63 -3.76 -3.05 13.23
C ASP A 63 -5.16 -2.53 13.61
N HIS A 64 -5.60 -1.39 13.05
CA HIS A 64 -6.95 -0.84 13.23
C HIS A 64 -7.97 -1.46 12.27
N VAL A 65 -7.50 -2.01 11.14
CA VAL A 65 -8.36 -2.73 10.20
C VAL A 65 -8.71 -4.11 10.78
N SER A 66 -9.97 -4.27 11.20
CA SER A 66 -10.41 -5.48 11.90
C SER A 66 -10.83 -6.63 10.97
N TRP A 67 -10.90 -6.40 9.66
CA TRP A 67 -11.58 -7.28 8.69
C TRP A 67 -10.66 -7.78 7.56
N TRP A 68 -9.34 -7.86 7.81
CA TRP A 68 -8.39 -8.42 6.85
C TRP A 68 -8.72 -9.85 6.39
N ASP A 69 -9.55 -10.59 7.13
CA ASP A 69 -10.12 -11.88 6.72
C ASP A 69 -10.92 -11.82 5.40
N CYS A 70 -11.46 -10.65 5.03
CA CYS A 70 -12.31 -10.46 3.85
C CYS A 70 -11.54 -10.16 2.53
N VAL A 71 -10.22 -9.96 2.57
CA VAL A 71 -9.38 -9.68 1.37
C VAL A 71 -8.29 -10.73 1.21
N ASP A 72 -7.71 -10.88 0.02
CA ASP A 72 -6.72 -11.94 -0.23
C ASP A 72 -5.32 -11.54 0.24
N VAL A 73 -5.01 -10.24 0.20
CA VAL A 73 -3.67 -9.67 0.49
C VAL A 73 -3.82 -8.45 1.40
N ILE A 74 -2.98 -8.34 2.41
CA ILE A 74 -2.88 -7.13 3.24
C ILE A 74 -2.00 -6.11 2.53
N SER A 75 -2.39 -4.85 2.52
CA SER A 75 -1.51 -3.77 2.10
C SER A 75 -1.64 -2.55 3.00
N SER A 76 -0.76 -1.57 2.80
CA SER A 76 -0.87 -0.24 3.35
C SER A 76 -0.01 0.75 2.56
N SER A 77 -0.26 2.04 2.76
CA SER A 77 0.61 3.12 2.31
C SER A 77 1.79 3.26 3.27
N GLY A 78 2.95 2.74 2.88
CA GLY A 78 4.19 2.66 3.65
C GLY A 78 5.02 3.93 3.70
N TYR A 79 4.41 5.07 4.01
CA TYR A 79 5.10 6.35 4.14
C TYR A 79 5.68 6.55 5.54
N TYR A 80 6.65 5.72 5.93
CA TYR A 80 7.28 5.76 7.24
C TYR A 80 8.51 6.68 7.29
N PRO A 81 8.73 7.41 8.41
CA PRO A 81 9.97 8.17 8.61
C PRO A 81 11.21 7.28 8.45
N ILE A 82 12.27 7.85 7.88
CA ILE A 82 13.51 7.13 7.52
C ILE A 82 14.12 6.36 8.70
N ASP A 83 13.96 6.87 9.93
CA ASP A 83 14.52 6.32 11.16
C ASP A 83 13.57 5.37 11.91
N GLN A 84 12.35 5.16 11.41
CA GLN A 84 11.31 4.38 12.08
C GLN A 84 10.96 3.06 11.38
N TRP A 85 11.57 2.75 10.24
CA TRP A 85 11.27 1.55 9.47
C TRP A 85 11.24 0.25 10.29
N GLU A 86 12.26 0.00 11.14
CA GLU A 86 12.31 -1.25 11.92
C GLU A 86 11.17 -1.34 12.94
N GLN A 87 10.88 -0.24 13.65
CA GLN A 87 9.79 -0.17 14.62
C GLN A 87 8.43 -0.42 13.95
N GLU A 88 8.21 0.19 12.78
CA GLU A 88 6.94 0.10 12.09
C GLU A 88 6.74 -1.27 11.44
N LEU A 89 7.81 -1.87 10.89
CA LEU A 89 7.77 -3.26 10.42
C LEU A 89 7.49 -4.24 11.56
N ASP A 90 8.06 -4.04 12.77
CA ASP A 90 7.74 -4.85 13.95
C ASP A 90 6.27 -4.71 14.37
N ARG A 91 5.68 -3.53 14.23
CA ARG A 91 4.25 -3.30 14.50
C ARG A 91 3.38 -4.02 13.46
N ILE A 92 3.68 -3.85 12.17
CA ILE A 92 2.92 -4.44 11.06
C ILE A 92 2.99 -5.97 11.10
N GLU A 93 4.15 -6.54 11.44
CA GLU A 93 4.36 -7.99 11.52
C GLU A 93 3.35 -8.67 12.46
N LYS A 94 2.94 -8.01 13.56
CA LYS A 94 1.90 -8.53 14.47
C LYS A 94 0.57 -8.74 13.75
N THR A 95 0.16 -7.79 12.91
CA THR A 95 -1.05 -7.90 12.08
C THR A 95 -0.89 -9.00 11.04
N VAL A 96 0.24 -9.04 10.35
CA VAL A 96 0.50 -10.06 9.31
C VAL A 96 0.48 -11.47 9.89
N LEU A 97 1.09 -11.69 11.05
CA LEU A 97 1.08 -12.97 11.76
C LEU A 97 -0.31 -13.35 12.28
N LYS A 98 -1.12 -12.37 12.71
CA LYS A 98 -2.50 -12.59 13.17
C LYS A 98 -3.39 -13.14 12.05
N TYR A 99 -3.33 -12.53 10.87
CA TYR A 99 -4.20 -12.89 9.73
C TYR A 99 -3.59 -13.93 8.80
N ARG A 100 -2.27 -14.13 8.84
CA ARG A 100 -1.51 -15.10 8.03
C ARG A 100 -1.72 -14.92 6.52
N LYS A 101 -1.74 -13.67 6.07
CA LYS A 101 -1.90 -13.28 4.67
C LYS A 101 -0.62 -12.62 4.14
N PRO A 102 -0.34 -12.72 2.83
CA PRO A 102 0.76 -11.95 2.24
C PRO A 102 0.55 -10.45 2.46
N PHE A 103 1.65 -9.71 2.60
CA PHE A 103 1.66 -8.26 2.76
C PHE A 103 2.48 -7.59 1.67
N PHE A 104 2.06 -6.44 1.17
CA PHE A 104 2.89 -5.54 0.36
C PHE A 104 2.56 -4.09 0.65
N PHE A 105 3.48 -3.17 0.40
CA PHE A 105 3.15 -1.75 0.44
C PHE A 105 2.49 -1.35 -0.89
N ALA A 106 1.20 -0.99 -0.84
CA ALA A 106 0.45 -0.57 -2.03
C ALA A 106 0.80 0.85 -2.48
N GLU A 107 1.41 1.62 -1.58
CA GLU A 107 2.10 2.86 -1.91
C GLU A 107 3.35 2.98 -1.03
N ALA A 108 4.46 3.40 -1.60
CA ALA A 108 5.65 3.79 -0.86
C ALA A 108 6.48 4.76 -1.70
N GLY A 109 6.83 5.91 -1.14
CA GLY A 109 7.62 6.91 -1.85
C GLY A 109 8.09 8.03 -0.95
N CYS A 110 9.06 8.80 -1.44
CA CYS A 110 9.56 9.99 -0.78
C CYS A 110 9.87 11.04 -1.85
N MET A 111 9.55 12.30 -1.58
CA MET A 111 9.90 13.41 -2.46
C MET A 111 11.41 13.71 -2.40
N SER A 112 11.95 14.28 -3.47
CA SER A 112 13.30 14.85 -3.52
C SER A 112 13.36 16.26 -2.91
N ARG A 113 12.81 16.44 -1.70
CA ARG A 113 12.90 17.69 -0.91
C ARG A 113 13.59 17.44 0.42
N LYS A 114 14.31 18.47 0.89
CA LYS A 114 14.89 18.47 2.22
C LYS A 114 13.81 18.34 3.29
N GLY A 115 13.93 17.33 4.16
CA GLY A 115 13.00 17.01 5.23
C GLY A 115 11.92 15.97 4.88
N SER A 116 11.77 15.60 3.59
CA SER A 116 10.79 14.60 3.16
C SER A 116 11.05 13.23 3.77
N GLY A 117 12.31 12.87 4.06
CA GLY A 117 12.63 11.56 4.65
C GLY A 117 11.98 11.33 6.02
N MET A 118 11.66 12.39 6.77
CA MET A 118 11.01 12.29 8.08
C MET A 118 9.49 12.27 8.02
N ILE A 119 8.90 12.81 6.95
CA ILE A 119 7.44 12.93 6.76
C ILE A 119 7.07 12.65 5.31
N PRO A 120 7.39 11.43 4.80
CA PRO A 120 7.35 11.14 3.38
C PRO A 120 5.95 11.12 2.77
N ASN A 121 4.88 11.16 3.57
CA ASN A 121 3.50 11.30 3.09
C ASN A 121 3.07 12.75 2.85
N ASN A 122 3.81 13.73 3.37
CA ASN A 122 3.40 15.13 3.32
C ASN A 122 3.81 15.77 2.00
N TRP A 123 2.98 15.59 0.97
CA TRP A 123 3.19 16.15 -0.36
C TRP A 123 3.19 17.68 -0.41
N GLU A 124 2.59 18.34 0.60
CA GLU A 124 2.56 19.81 0.76
C GLU A 124 3.86 20.36 1.39
N LEU A 125 4.76 19.50 1.85
CA LEU A 125 6.01 19.92 2.48
C LEU A 125 6.77 20.88 1.55
N GLN A 126 7.05 22.07 2.09
CA GLN A 126 7.92 23.06 1.47
C GLN A 126 9.36 22.79 1.88
N GLY A 127 10.27 22.71 0.91
CA GLY A 127 11.67 22.44 1.14
C GLY A 127 12.50 22.65 -0.12
N GLU A 128 13.80 22.82 0.06
CA GLU A 128 14.74 22.89 -1.05
C GLU A 128 14.87 21.51 -1.73
N LEU A 129 15.05 21.50 -3.05
CA LEU A 129 15.37 20.30 -3.83
C LEU A 129 16.60 19.58 -3.23
N ARG A 130 16.44 18.28 -2.95
CA ARG A 130 17.52 17.39 -2.47
C ARG A 130 17.29 15.96 -3.00
N LEU A 131 17.88 15.66 -4.15
CA LEU A 131 17.76 14.34 -4.81
C LEU A 131 18.35 13.21 -3.96
N GLU A 132 19.39 13.49 -3.17
CA GLU A 132 20.05 12.52 -2.31
C GLU A 132 19.16 12.07 -1.16
N GLU A 133 18.24 12.90 -0.68
CA GLU A 133 17.35 12.53 0.43
C GLU A 133 16.37 11.43 0.03
N GLN A 134 15.81 11.56 -1.18
CA GLN A 134 14.99 10.51 -1.78
C GLN A 134 15.78 9.20 -1.86
N CYS A 135 17.04 9.26 -2.29
CA CYS A 135 17.92 8.09 -2.35
C CYS A 135 18.18 7.45 -0.98
N GLU A 136 18.42 8.26 0.06
CA GLU A 136 18.62 7.82 1.44
C GLU A 136 17.38 7.10 1.97
N TRP A 137 16.19 7.67 1.76
CA TRP A 137 14.93 7.09 2.19
C TRP A 137 14.66 5.72 1.55
N TYR A 138 14.83 5.61 0.22
CA TYR A 138 14.63 4.34 -0.48
C TYR A 138 15.63 3.26 -0.03
N ARG A 139 16.90 3.62 0.23
CA ARG A 139 17.88 2.67 0.77
C ARG A 139 17.46 2.16 2.15
N ALA A 140 17.09 3.07 3.05
CA ALA A 140 16.64 2.70 4.39
C ALA A 140 15.40 1.78 4.35
N MET A 141 14.41 2.12 3.52
CA MET A 141 13.23 1.29 3.28
C MET A 141 13.61 -0.12 2.82
N PHE A 142 14.37 -0.23 1.74
CA PHE A 142 14.74 -1.52 1.16
C PHE A 142 15.61 -2.35 2.12
N GLU A 143 16.54 -1.72 2.84
CA GLU A 143 17.41 -2.41 3.80
C GLU A 143 16.65 -2.96 5.02
N ALA A 144 15.63 -2.25 5.49
CA ALA A 144 14.76 -2.73 6.57
C ALA A 144 13.81 -3.82 6.06
N CYS A 145 13.15 -3.58 4.92
CA CYS A 145 12.14 -4.47 4.38
C CYS A 145 12.68 -5.82 3.90
N LYS A 146 13.91 -5.88 3.35
CA LYS A 146 14.53 -7.15 2.93
C LYS A 146 14.71 -8.15 4.07
N LYS A 147 14.72 -7.68 5.33
CA LYS A 147 14.82 -8.52 6.53
C LYS A 147 13.50 -9.21 6.87
N ARG A 148 12.40 -8.85 6.19
CA ARG A 148 11.03 -9.24 6.53
C ARG A 148 10.50 -10.28 5.54
N PRO A 149 10.59 -11.59 5.84
CA PRO A 149 10.18 -12.65 4.91
C PRO A 149 8.67 -12.70 4.65
N TRP A 150 7.87 -11.91 5.36
CA TRP A 150 6.43 -11.78 5.17
C TRP A 150 6.04 -10.67 4.18
N LEU A 151 6.95 -9.76 3.85
CA LEU A 151 6.76 -8.69 2.88
C LEU A 151 6.95 -9.24 1.46
N ARG A 152 6.06 -8.87 0.53
CA ARG A 152 5.99 -9.39 -0.85
C ARG A 152 6.29 -8.36 -1.93
N GLY A 153 6.51 -7.10 -1.56
CA GLY A 153 6.95 -6.06 -2.48
C GLY A 153 6.34 -4.71 -2.18
N PHE A 154 6.38 -3.86 -3.20
CA PHE A 154 6.02 -2.46 -3.15
C PHE A 154 5.41 -2.04 -4.49
N ALA A 155 4.39 -1.18 -4.43
CA ALA A 155 4.01 -0.30 -5.52
C ALA A 155 4.52 1.11 -5.17
N LEU A 156 5.49 1.58 -5.95
CA LEU A 156 6.25 2.79 -5.63
C LEU A 156 5.53 4.04 -6.14
N TRP A 157 5.49 5.09 -5.32
CA TRP A 157 4.92 6.39 -5.64
C TRP A 157 6.04 7.38 -6.01
N GLU A 158 6.11 7.93 -7.23
CA GLU A 158 5.26 7.62 -8.40
C GLU A 158 6.05 7.67 -9.71
N TRP A 159 5.38 7.32 -10.78
CA TRP A 159 5.89 7.38 -12.15
C TRP A 159 4.93 8.21 -13.00
N ALA A 160 5.36 9.38 -13.46
CA ALA A 160 4.50 10.29 -14.21
C ALA A 160 4.10 9.70 -15.57
N PRO A 161 2.88 10.02 -16.05
CA PRO A 161 2.41 9.57 -17.36
C PRO A 161 3.23 10.15 -18.51
N LYS A 162 3.88 11.31 -18.31
CA LYS A 162 4.81 11.91 -19.25
C LYS A 162 6.22 11.86 -18.68
N LEU A 163 7.10 11.11 -19.33
CA LEU A 163 8.49 10.96 -18.90
C LEU A 163 9.23 12.31 -19.00
N PRO A 164 9.90 12.76 -17.92
CA PRO A 164 10.75 13.94 -17.98
C PRO A 164 12.03 13.63 -18.76
N SER A 165 12.64 14.65 -19.35
CA SER A 165 14.06 14.59 -19.72
C SER A 165 14.93 14.58 -18.46
N ALA A 166 16.18 14.09 -18.57
CA ALA A 166 17.12 14.16 -17.45
C ALA A 166 17.30 15.58 -16.89
N SER A 167 17.32 16.61 -17.74
CA SER A 167 17.45 18.01 -17.29
C SER A 167 16.24 18.50 -16.47
N GLU A 168 15.04 18.01 -16.80
CA GLU A 168 13.81 18.31 -16.05
C GLU A 168 13.77 17.54 -14.73
N ALA A 169 14.09 16.24 -14.76
CA ALA A 169 14.09 15.38 -13.57
C ALA A 169 15.06 15.88 -12.48
N TRP A 170 16.21 16.41 -12.88
CA TRP A 170 17.21 16.96 -11.95
C TRP A 170 16.80 18.30 -11.30
N LYS A 171 15.68 18.89 -11.72
CA LYS A 171 15.08 20.08 -11.11
C LYS A 171 13.76 19.78 -10.41
N ASP A 172 13.30 18.54 -10.48
CA ASP A 172 12.04 18.11 -9.91
C ASP A 172 12.22 17.64 -8.47
N ASP A 173 11.45 18.25 -7.58
CA ASP A 173 11.45 18.00 -6.15
C ASP A 173 10.26 17.13 -5.70
N SER A 174 9.45 16.62 -6.63
CA SER A 174 8.31 15.75 -6.36
C SER A 174 8.69 14.29 -6.04
N TYR A 175 7.69 13.41 -5.95
CA TYR A 175 7.85 11.96 -5.77
C TYR A 175 8.38 11.21 -6.99
N GLU A 176 8.37 11.83 -8.18
CA GLU A 176 8.85 11.17 -9.41
C GLU A 176 10.20 10.51 -9.19
N ILE A 177 10.38 9.33 -9.77
CA ILE A 177 11.61 8.53 -9.68
C ILE A 177 12.37 8.47 -11.00
N CYS A 178 11.69 8.71 -12.13
CA CYS A 178 12.23 8.62 -13.47
C CYS A 178 13.35 9.65 -13.70
N GLU A 179 14.45 9.19 -14.30
CA GLU A 179 15.66 9.98 -14.61
C GLU A 179 16.33 10.66 -13.39
N LYS A 180 15.89 10.34 -12.16
CA LYS A 180 16.53 10.75 -10.91
C LYS A 180 17.53 9.70 -10.42
N PRO A 181 18.49 10.06 -9.55
CA PRO A 181 19.45 9.11 -8.97
C PRO A 181 18.78 7.92 -8.25
N VAL A 182 17.58 8.11 -7.69
CA VAL A 182 16.82 7.04 -7.03
C VAL A 182 16.44 5.89 -7.96
N GLN A 183 16.24 6.15 -9.27
CA GLN A 183 15.91 5.12 -10.26
C GLN A 183 16.96 4.00 -10.27
N VAL A 184 18.24 4.37 -10.15
CA VAL A 184 19.35 3.40 -10.13
C VAL A 184 19.30 2.53 -8.87
N ILE A 185 18.88 3.10 -7.73
CA ILE A 185 18.74 2.36 -6.46
C ILE A 185 17.59 1.36 -6.56
N ILE A 186 16.43 1.80 -7.04
CA ILE A 186 15.25 0.96 -7.25
C ILE A 186 15.57 -0.18 -8.22
N LYS A 187 16.19 0.13 -9.36
CA LYS A 187 16.58 -0.87 -10.36
C LYS A 187 17.50 -1.94 -9.76
N ARG A 188 18.55 -1.54 -9.04
CA ARG A 188 19.49 -2.48 -8.41
C ARG A 188 18.82 -3.36 -7.36
N PHE A 189 17.90 -2.82 -6.58
CA PHE A 189 17.14 -3.60 -5.61
C PHE A 189 16.34 -4.70 -6.30
N TYR A 190 15.53 -4.37 -7.30
CA TYR A 190 14.73 -5.36 -8.01
C TYR A 190 15.54 -6.35 -8.85
N GLU A 191 16.69 -5.95 -9.42
CA GLU A 191 17.61 -6.86 -10.11
C GLU A 191 18.21 -7.90 -9.16
N HIS A 192 18.61 -7.48 -7.94
CA HIS A 192 19.14 -8.38 -6.92
C HIS A 192 18.08 -9.39 -6.43
N GLU A 193 16.85 -8.94 -6.16
CA GLU A 193 15.76 -9.80 -5.74
C GLU A 193 15.37 -10.81 -6.83
N ALA A 194 15.33 -10.38 -8.10
CA ALA A 194 15.06 -11.28 -9.23
C ALA A 194 16.14 -12.35 -9.39
N GLY A 195 17.42 -11.99 -9.21
CA GLY A 195 18.54 -12.93 -9.24
C GLY A 195 18.52 -13.93 -8.08
N THR A 196 18.05 -13.52 -6.89
CA THR A 196 17.94 -14.37 -5.70
C THR A 196 16.76 -15.35 -5.81
N SER A 197 15.65 -14.94 -6.45
CA SER A 197 14.48 -15.81 -6.64
C SER A 197 14.64 -16.87 -7.75
N LEU A 198 15.72 -16.80 -8.53
CA LEU A 198 16.05 -17.74 -9.62
C LEU A 198 17.14 -18.77 -9.24
N MET A 199 17.68 -18.72 -8.01
CA MET A 199 18.60 -19.71 -7.45
C MET A 199 17.92 -20.58 -6.41
#